data_AF-A0A960GW05-F1
#
_entry.id   AF-A0A960GW05-F1
#
_cell.length_a   1.000
_cell.length_b   1.000
_cell.length_c   1.000
_cell.angle_alpha   90.00
_cell.angle_beta   90.00
_cell.angle_gamma   90.00
#
_symmetry.space_group_name_H-M   'P 1'
#
loop_
_entity.id
_entity.type
_entity.pdbx_description
1 polymer ?
#
loop_
_entity_poly.entity_id
_entity_poly.type
_entity_poly.pdbx_seq_one_letter_code
_entity_poly.pdbx_strand_id
1 'polypeptide(L)'
;MPDLPFGFAAGDDPDPDKPKKDREPGPGDPFGFGAGGFNPADLGQIFTQLGQMFSGAGSAMSGGSSGPVNYDLARKLASSSIGFTAPVSAGTVTAITDAVHLADTWLDGATALPAGTVRAVAWTPTDWVDGTLETWKRLCDPMAEQISNVWASALPEEAKTMAGPLMAMMTQMGGMAFGSQLGQALG
;
A
#
# COMPACT_ATOMS: atom_id res chain seq x y z
N MET A 1 15.92 -22.59 22.11
CA MET A 1 16.09 -21.43 21.21
C MET A 1 14.72 -20.83 21.00
N PRO A 2 14.53 -19.51 21.20
CA PRO A 2 13.25 -18.86 20.99
C PRO A 2 13.00 -18.56 19.50
N ASP A 3 11.73 -18.30 19.21
CA ASP A 3 11.05 -18.27 17.93
C ASP A 3 11.52 -17.21 16.92
N LEU A 4 11.42 -17.57 15.64
CA LEU A 4 11.21 -16.63 14.54
C LEU A 4 9.81 -16.87 13.98
N PRO A 5 8.82 -16.02 14.30
CA PRO A 5 7.48 -16.11 13.73
C PRO A 5 7.45 -15.29 12.43
N PHE A 6 7.19 -15.96 11.31
CA PHE A 6 6.87 -15.36 10.01
C PHE A 6 7.98 -14.48 9.37
N GLY A 7 8.74 -15.11 8.48
CA GLY A 7 9.59 -14.42 7.52
C GLY A 7 10.34 -15.44 6.67
N PHE A 8 10.10 -15.46 5.37
CA PHE A 8 10.91 -16.24 4.43
C PHE A 8 12.27 -15.57 4.29
N ALA A 9 13.20 -15.90 5.19
CA ALA A 9 14.59 -15.47 5.08
C ALA A 9 15.29 -16.29 3.99
N ALA A 10 15.48 -15.67 2.83
CA ALA A 10 16.45 -16.10 1.83
C ALA A 10 17.60 -15.09 1.79
N GLY A 11 18.71 -15.44 2.43
CA GLY A 11 20.06 -15.14 1.95
C GLY A 11 20.64 -13.72 2.15
N ASP A 12 21.83 -13.73 2.74
CA ASP A 12 22.96 -12.82 2.59
C ASP A 12 22.96 -11.42 3.24
N ASP A 13 23.69 -11.41 4.35
CA ASP A 13 24.35 -10.27 5.00
C ASP A 13 25.51 -9.76 4.11
N PRO A 14 25.58 -8.48 3.69
CA PRO A 14 26.75 -7.96 3.00
C PRO A 14 27.81 -7.44 3.99
N ASP A 15 28.98 -8.08 3.94
CA ASP A 15 30.23 -7.78 4.66
C ASP A 15 30.70 -6.31 4.47
N PRO A 16 30.96 -5.55 5.57
CA PRO A 16 31.23 -4.12 5.53
C PRO A 16 32.63 -3.67 5.04
N ASP A 17 33.55 -4.56 4.65
CA ASP A 17 34.98 -4.23 4.49
C ASP A 17 35.54 -4.19 3.03
N LYS A 18 34.86 -3.53 2.08
CA LYS A 18 35.48 -3.19 0.78
C LYS A 18 35.65 -1.67 0.54
N PRO A 19 36.88 -1.20 0.21
CA PRO A 19 37.18 0.23 0.09
C PRO A 19 36.64 0.84 -1.21
N LYS A 20 35.99 2.00 -1.07
CA LYS A 20 35.46 2.85 -2.17
C LYS A 20 36.60 3.40 -3.02
N LYS A 21 36.62 3.09 -4.32
CA LYS A 21 37.35 3.87 -5.32
C LYS A 21 36.55 3.98 -6.61
N ASP A 22 36.54 5.20 -7.13
CA ASP A 22 36.12 5.61 -8.48
C ASP A 22 34.60 5.76 -8.74
N ARG A 23 34.06 6.95 -8.40
CA ARG A 23 32.74 7.42 -8.83
C ARG A 23 32.93 8.52 -9.89
N GLU A 24 32.85 8.13 -11.16
CA GLU A 24 32.69 9.06 -12.29
C GLU A 24 31.25 9.63 -12.33
N PRO A 25 31.04 10.89 -12.76
CA PRO A 25 29.72 11.50 -12.84
C PRO A 25 29.07 11.18 -14.20
N GLY A 26 28.22 10.15 -14.21
CA GLY A 26 27.29 9.83 -15.31
C GLY A 26 25.89 10.41 -15.07
N PRO A 27 25.07 10.56 -16.13
CA PRO A 27 24.12 11.67 -16.29
C PRO A 27 22.70 11.37 -15.78
N GLY A 28 22.06 12.42 -15.26
CA GLY A 28 20.61 12.60 -15.30
C GLY A 28 19.82 11.84 -14.23
N ASP A 29 19.59 12.50 -13.09
CA ASP A 29 18.54 12.09 -12.15
C ASP A 29 17.16 12.10 -12.85
N PRO A 30 16.40 10.99 -12.83
CA PRO A 30 15.05 10.91 -13.39
C PRO A 30 14.00 11.78 -12.66
N PHE A 31 14.36 12.32 -11.51
CA PHE A 31 13.60 13.33 -10.77
C PHE A 31 14.32 14.68 -10.94
N GLY A 32 14.03 15.35 -12.05
CA GLY A 32 14.62 16.62 -12.46
C GLY A 32 14.22 17.81 -11.57
N PHE A 33 14.71 17.81 -10.33
CA PHE A 33 14.69 18.96 -9.42
C PHE A 33 16.11 19.49 -9.19
N GLY A 34 16.90 19.56 -10.26
CA GLY A 34 18.24 20.11 -10.27
C GLY A 34 18.27 21.52 -10.87
N ALA A 35 18.53 22.52 -10.01
CA ALA A 35 19.15 23.80 -10.32
C ALA A 35 19.09 24.30 -11.78
N GLY A 36 17.91 24.77 -12.20
CA GLY A 36 17.71 25.50 -13.45
C GLY A 36 16.50 26.41 -13.28
N GLY A 37 16.68 27.71 -13.53
CA GLY A 37 15.75 28.76 -13.15
C GLY A 37 14.29 28.48 -13.52
N PHE A 38 13.41 28.62 -12.52
CA PHE A 38 11.97 28.73 -12.73
C PHE A 38 11.71 29.98 -13.59
N ASN A 39 11.48 29.79 -14.88
CA ASN A 39 11.24 30.89 -15.81
C ASN A 39 9.75 31.28 -15.73
N PRO A 40 9.38 32.55 -15.46
CA PRO A 40 7.99 32.97 -15.38
C PRO A 40 7.17 32.78 -16.67
N ALA A 41 7.85 32.62 -17.82
CA ALA A 41 7.22 32.26 -19.09
C ALA A 41 6.74 30.79 -19.13
N ASP A 42 7.45 29.89 -18.44
CA ASP A 42 7.09 28.47 -18.36
C ASP A 42 5.88 28.25 -17.44
N LEU A 43 5.67 29.14 -16.45
CA LEU A 43 4.47 29.13 -15.60
C LEU A 43 3.16 29.28 -16.40
N GLY A 44 3.17 30.08 -17.47
CA GLY A 44 1.98 30.26 -18.33
C GLY A 44 1.65 29.02 -19.15
N GLN A 45 2.67 28.30 -19.61
CA GLN A 45 2.49 27.03 -20.31
C GLN A 45 2.09 25.91 -19.35
N ILE A 46 2.70 25.86 -18.17
CA ILE A 46 2.33 24.93 -17.09
C ILE A 46 0.87 25.14 -16.69
N PHE A 47 0.38 26.38 -16.57
CA PHE A 47 -1.02 26.64 -16.23
C PHE A 47 -1.99 26.18 -17.31
N THR A 48 -1.63 26.36 -18.59
CA THR A 48 -2.46 25.90 -19.73
C THR A 48 -2.48 24.37 -19.81
N GLN A 49 -1.33 23.74 -19.62
CA GLN A 49 -1.19 22.28 -19.60
C GLN A 49 -1.89 21.67 -18.37
N LEU A 50 -1.81 22.32 -17.22
CA LEU A 50 -2.55 21.95 -16.01
C LEU A 50 -4.06 22.10 -16.21
N GLY A 51 -4.52 23.13 -16.93
CA GLY A 51 -5.92 23.29 -17.30
C GLY A 51 -6.44 22.18 -18.23
N GLN A 52 -5.62 21.73 -19.18
CA GLN A 52 -5.95 20.58 -20.03
C GLN A 52 -5.86 19.24 -19.29
N MET A 53 -4.92 19.11 -18.35
CA MET A 53 -4.82 17.93 -17.50
C MET A 53 -5.99 17.86 -16.51
N PHE A 54 -6.44 18.98 -15.96
CA PHE A 54 -7.57 19.06 -15.04
C PHE A 54 -8.90 18.80 -15.75
N SER A 55 -9.07 19.25 -16.99
CA SER A 55 -10.26 18.93 -17.79
C SER A 55 -10.30 17.46 -18.25
N GLY A 56 -9.13 16.83 -18.45
CA GLY A 56 -9.01 15.39 -18.68
C GLY A 56 -9.10 14.53 -17.40
N ALA A 57 -8.69 15.08 -16.26
CA ALA A 57 -8.78 14.42 -14.95
C ALA A 57 -10.18 14.54 -14.33
N GLY A 58 -10.95 15.58 -14.65
CA GLY A 58 -12.34 15.72 -14.20
C GLY A 58 -13.26 14.59 -14.66
N SER A 59 -12.98 13.99 -15.83
CA SER A 59 -13.69 12.81 -16.35
C SER A 59 -13.12 11.48 -15.82
N ALA A 60 -11.90 11.45 -15.29
CA ALA A 60 -11.35 10.32 -14.54
C ALA A 60 -11.76 10.34 -13.05
N MET A 61 -12.12 11.51 -12.52
CA MET A 61 -12.55 11.74 -11.15
C MET A 61 -14.02 11.32 -10.90
N SER A 62 -14.82 11.11 -11.95
CA SER A 62 -16.22 10.67 -11.84
C SER A 62 -16.39 9.14 -11.80
N GLY A 63 -15.32 8.34 -11.87
CA GLY A 63 -15.41 6.90 -12.14
C GLY A 63 -14.79 5.95 -11.11
N GLY A 64 -14.09 6.45 -10.09
CA GLY A 64 -13.42 5.58 -9.11
C GLY A 64 -13.46 6.18 -7.73
N SER A 65 -13.99 5.42 -6.77
CA SER A 65 -14.01 5.73 -5.34
C SER A 65 -12.57 5.91 -4.81
N SER A 66 -11.99 7.09 -4.98
CA SER A 66 -10.72 7.48 -4.36
C SER A 66 -10.99 7.81 -2.90
N GLY A 67 -11.13 6.77 -2.06
CA GLY A 67 -10.96 6.91 -0.62
C GLY A 67 -9.55 7.45 -0.28
N PRO A 68 -9.29 7.79 0.99
CA PRO A 68 -8.01 8.38 1.40
C PRO A 68 -6.80 7.46 1.13
N VAL A 69 -7.03 6.17 0.85
CA VAL A 69 -6.04 5.19 0.36
C VAL A 69 -6.56 4.51 -0.91
N ASN A 70 -5.68 4.29 -1.89
CA ASN A 70 -6.00 3.60 -3.14
C ASN A 70 -5.82 2.08 -3.00
N TYR A 71 -6.83 1.39 -2.45
CA TYR A 71 -6.81 -0.06 -2.23
C TYR A 71 -6.87 -0.88 -3.52
N ASP A 72 -7.47 -0.35 -4.59
CA ASP A 72 -7.47 -1.03 -5.90
C ASP A 72 -6.05 -1.10 -6.48
N LEU A 73 -5.26 -0.04 -6.31
CA LEU A 73 -3.84 -0.03 -6.66
C LEU A 73 -3.06 -0.99 -5.77
N ALA A 74 -3.32 -0.99 -4.45
CA ALA A 74 -2.69 -1.91 -3.51
C ALA A 74 -2.91 -3.37 -3.90
N ARG A 75 -4.17 -3.75 -4.17
CA ARG A 75 -4.54 -5.09 -4.60
C ARG A 75 -3.85 -5.49 -5.90
N LYS A 76 -3.81 -4.60 -6.90
CA LYS A 76 -3.14 -4.87 -8.19
C LYS A 76 -1.63 -5.06 -8.04
N LEU A 77 -0.98 -4.24 -7.22
CA LEU A 77 0.44 -4.36 -6.95
C LEU A 77 0.76 -5.65 -6.20
N ALA A 78 0.00 -5.97 -5.15
CA ALA A 78 0.13 -7.22 -4.41
C ALA A 78 -0.08 -8.44 -5.30
N SER A 79 -1.12 -8.42 -6.15
CA SER A 79 -1.37 -9.51 -7.10
C SER A 79 -0.23 -9.68 -8.10
N SER A 80 0.39 -8.58 -8.52
CA SER A 80 1.52 -8.60 -9.45
C SER A 80 2.81 -9.10 -8.81
N SER A 81 3.05 -8.87 -7.53
CA SER A 81 4.25 -9.38 -6.83
C SER A 81 4.13 -10.88 -6.51
N ILE A 82 2.94 -11.33 -6.13
CA ILE A 82 2.66 -12.74 -5.82
C ILE A 82 2.87 -13.64 -7.05
N GLY A 83 2.45 -13.19 -8.24
CA GLY A 83 2.55 -13.99 -9.45
C GLY A 83 1.59 -15.19 -9.45
N PHE A 84 1.97 -16.28 -10.15
CA PHE A 84 1.12 -17.47 -10.22
C PHE A 84 1.26 -18.32 -8.94
N THR A 85 0.13 -18.67 -8.35
CA THR A 85 0.04 -19.61 -7.23
C THR A 85 -0.87 -20.77 -7.63
N ALA A 86 -0.41 -22.00 -7.37
CA ALA A 86 -1.21 -23.19 -7.66
C ALA A 86 -2.44 -23.23 -6.75
N PRO A 87 -3.63 -23.61 -7.26
CA PRO A 87 -4.82 -23.76 -6.43
C PRO A 87 -4.59 -24.77 -5.29
N VAL A 88 -5.19 -24.50 -4.13
CA VAL A 88 -5.13 -25.44 -3.01
C VAL A 88 -5.93 -26.69 -3.35
N SER A 89 -5.30 -27.87 -3.18
CA SER A 89 -5.98 -29.14 -3.46
C SER A 89 -7.08 -29.43 -2.44
N ALA A 90 -8.11 -30.17 -2.85
CA ALA A 90 -9.18 -30.59 -1.94
C ALA A 90 -8.66 -31.39 -0.73
N GLY A 91 -7.66 -32.26 -0.94
CA GLY A 91 -7.03 -33.01 0.15
C GLY A 91 -6.33 -32.10 1.17
N THR A 92 -5.70 -31.02 0.71
CA THR A 92 -5.08 -30.02 1.58
C THR A 92 -6.14 -29.25 2.39
N VAL A 93 -7.26 -28.88 1.78
CA VAL A 93 -8.38 -28.23 2.47
C VAL A 93 -8.92 -29.13 3.59
N THR A 94 -9.15 -30.42 3.31
CA THR A 94 -9.60 -31.39 4.31
C THR A 94 -8.59 -31.53 5.44
N ALA A 95 -7.30 -31.71 5.12
CA ALA A 95 -6.26 -31.88 6.13
C ALA A 95 -6.13 -30.65 7.05
N ILE A 96 -6.26 -29.43 6.51
CA ILE A 96 -6.25 -28.20 7.31
C ILE A 96 -7.49 -28.12 8.21
N THR A 97 -8.66 -28.49 7.69
CA THR A 97 -9.90 -28.49 8.44
C THR A 97 -9.83 -29.46 9.62
N ASP A 98 -9.35 -30.69 9.38
CA ASP A 98 -9.18 -31.71 10.40
C ASP A 98 -8.15 -31.28 11.47
N ALA A 99 -7.03 -30.69 11.05
CA ALA A 99 -6.01 -30.18 11.97
C ALA A 99 -6.55 -29.08 12.89
N VAL A 100 -7.35 -28.16 12.36
CA VAL A 100 -8.00 -27.09 13.14
C VAL A 100 -9.00 -27.67 14.13
N HIS A 101 -9.83 -28.64 13.71
CA HIS A 101 -10.77 -29.32 14.61
C HIS A 101 -10.06 -30.09 15.73
N LEU A 102 -8.94 -30.74 15.43
CA LEU A 102 -8.13 -31.43 16.43
C LEU A 102 -7.55 -30.44 17.45
N ALA A 103 -7.01 -29.30 16.98
CA ALA A 103 -6.49 -28.26 17.85
C ALA A 103 -7.60 -27.68 18.76
N ASP A 104 -8.78 -27.41 18.21
CA ASP A 104 -9.93 -26.90 18.96
C ASP A 104 -10.37 -27.88 20.06
N THR A 105 -10.40 -29.19 19.75
CA THR A 105 -10.71 -30.24 20.73
C THR A 105 -9.72 -30.27 21.90
N TRP A 106 -8.44 -30.03 21.63
CA TRP A 106 -7.40 -29.99 22.67
C TRP A 106 -7.46 -28.69 23.48
N LEU A 107 -7.77 -27.57 22.83
CA LEU A 107 -7.85 -26.26 23.48
C LEU A 107 -9.12 -26.09 24.32
N ASP A 108 -10.25 -26.70 23.95
CA ASP A 108 -11.51 -26.61 24.69
C ASP A 108 -11.36 -27.15 26.13
N GLY A 109 -10.66 -28.27 26.29
CA GLY A 109 -10.38 -28.82 27.62
C GLY A 109 -9.30 -28.06 28.42
N ALA A 110 -8.48 -27.24 27.75
CA ALA A 110 -7.35 -26.54 28.35
C ALA A 110 -7.62 -25.05 28.63
N THR A 111 -8.71 -24.49 28.12
CA THR A 111 -9.00 -23.05 28.19
C THR A 111 -10.39 -22.78 28.76
N ALA A 112 -10.55 -21.65 29.44
CA ALA A 112 -11.86 -21.19 29.92
C ALA A 112 -12.62 -20.36 28.88
N LEU A 113 -11.97 -20.04 27.76
CA LEU A 113 -12.58 -19.32 26.64
C LEU A 113 -13.29 -20.33 25.75
N PRO A 114 -14.51 -20.06 25.29
CA PRO A 114 -15.19 -20.95 24.34
C PRO A 114 -14.42 -21.00 23.02
N ALA A 115 -14.54 -22.12 22.30
CA ALA A 115 -14.02 -22.27 20.95
C ALA A 115 -14.43 -21.10 20.05
N GLY A 116 -13.45 -20.29 19.65
CA GLY A 116 -13.65 -19.14 18.75
C GLY A 116 -13.59 -19.51 17.27
N THR A 117 -13.22 -20.76 16.96
CA THR A 117 -12.93 -21.19 15.60
C THR A 117 -14.20 -21.61 14.87
N VAL A 118 -14.84 -20.66 14.18
CA VAL A 118 -16.08 -20.91 13.42
C VAL A 118 -15.84 -21.51 12.03
N ARG A 119 -14.63 -21.38 11.47
CA ARG A 119 -14.31 -21.89 10.13
C ARG A 119 -12.80 -22.04 9.91
N ALA A 120 -12.38 -23.16 9.35
CA ALA A 120 -11.04 -23.34 8.77
C ALA A 120 -11.10 -23.07 7.25
N VAL A 121 -10.12 -22.33 6.74
CA VAL A 121 -9.95 -22.08 5.30
C VAL A 121 -8.50 -22.25 4.93
N ALA A 122 -8.25 -22.79 3.75
CA ALA A 122 -6.94 -22.84 3.16
C ALA A 122 -6.89 -21.78 2.06
N TRP A 123 -5.99 -20.81 2.22
CA TRP A 123 -5.84 -19.69 1.30
C TRP A 123 -4.56 -19.81 0.49
N THR A 124 -4.66 -19.51 -0.80
CA THR A 124 -3.50 -19.06 -1.57
C THR A 124 -3.08 -17.64 -1.12
N PRO A 125 -1.85 -17.18 -1.44
CA PRO A 125 -1.47 -15.80 -1.19
C PRO A 125 -2.46 -14.78 -1.80
N THR A 126 -3.01 -15.06 -2.98
CA THR A 126 -4.04 -14.21 -3.60
C THR A 126 -5.34 -14.20 -2.78
N ASP A 127 -5.79 -15.37 -2.30
CA ASP A 127 -6.98 -15.44 -1.43
C ASP A 127 -6.78 -14.67 -0.12
N TRP A 128 -5.56 -14.65 0.41
CA TRP A 128 -5.23 -13.88 1.62
C TRP A 128 -5.34 -12.37 1.36
N VAL A 129 -4.79 -11.87 0.26
CA VAL A 129 -4.91 -10.45 -0.11
C VAL A 129 -6.39 -10.08 -0.26
N ASP A 130 -7.13 -10.86 -1.03
CA ASP A 130 -8.54 -10.59 -1.32
C ASP A 130 -9.42 -10.71 -0.07
N GLY A 131 -9.16 -11.73 0.76
CA GLY A 131 -9.92 -12.00 1.97
C GLY A 131 -9.65 -11.01 3.11
N THR A 132 -8.51 -10.32 3.10
CA THR A 132 -8.11 -9.39 4.17
C THR A 132 -8.26 -7.91 3.81
N LEU A 133 -8.41 -7.56 2.53
CA LEU A 133 -8.39 -6.17 2.06
C LEU A 133 -9.42 -5.27 2.78
N GLU A 134 -10.65 -5.75 3.00
CA GLU A 134 -11.68 -4.99 3.72
C GLU A 134 -11.32 -4.75 5.19
N THR A 135 -10.59 -5.69 5.81
CA THR A 135 -10.11 -5.51 7.19
C THR A 135 -9.02 -4.44 7.24
N TRP A 136 -8.09 -4.47 6.29
CA TRP A 136 -7.06 -3.44 6.14
C TRP A 136 -7.68 -2.06 5.90
N LYS A 137 -8.70 -1.99 5.05
CA LYS A 137 -9.44 -0.76 4.81
C LYS A 137 -10.01 -0.17 6.10
N ARG A 138 -10.71 -0.99 6.89
CA ARG A 138 -11.27 -0.56 8.18
C ARG A 138 -10.21 -0.09 9.19
N LEU A 139 -9.00 -0.64 9.12
CA LEU A 139 -7.88 -0.26 10.00
C LEU A 139 -7.17 1.02 9.51
N CYS A 140 -6.98 1.16 8.20
CA CYS A 140 -6.15 2.22 7.60
C CYS A 140 -6.94 3.50 7.28
N ASP A 141 -8.22 3.40 6.92
CA ASP A 141 -9.08 4.56 6.61
C ASP A 141 -9.08 5.63 7.72
N PRO A 142 -9.33 5.31 9.01
CA PRO A 142 -9.33 6.33 10.07
C PRO A 142 -7.96 6.99 10.25
N MET A 143 -6.86 6.27 10.01
CA MET A 143 -5.52 6.85 10.10
C MET A 143 -5.27 7.85 8.97
N ALA A 144 -5.67 7.52 7.74
CA ALA A 144 -5.48 8.37 6.58
C ALA A 144 -6.37 9.64 6.63
N GLU A 145 -7.59 9.52 7.16
CA GLU A 145 -8.46 10.67 7.43
C GLU A 145 -7.86 11.61 8.48
N GLN A 146 -7.31 11.07 9.58
CA GLN A 146 -6.68 11.90 10.62
C GLN A 146 -5.46 12.67 10.10
N ILE A 147 -4.61 12.04 9.29
CA ILE A 147 -3.46 12.71 8.66
C ILE A 147 -3.92 13.85 7.76
N SER A 148 -4.97 13.62 6.98
CA SER A 148 -5.56 14.63 6.08
C SER A 148 -6.11 15.82 6.86
N ASN A 149 -6.80 15.57 7.98
CA ASN A 149 -7.33 16.62 8.85
C ASN A 149 -6.22 17.45 9.52
N VAL A 150 -5.15 16.81 9.98
CA VAL A 150 -4.00 17.50 10.57
C VAL A 150 -3.35 18.42 9.55
N TRP A 151 -3.13 17.94 8.33
CA TRP A 151 -2.58 18.76 7.24
C TRP A 151 -3.48 19.95 6.88
N ALA A 152 -4.79 19.74 6.81
CA ALA A 152 -5.75 20.83 6.58
C ALA A 152 -5.76 21.86 7.72
N SER A 153 -5.58 21.43 8.97
CA SER A 153 -5.55 22.30 10.14
C SER A 153 -4.24 23.10 10.27
N ALA A 154 -3.14 22.58 9.73
CA ALA A 154 -1.82 23.21 9.77
C ALA A 154 -1.61 24.29 8.69
N LEU A 155 -2.53 24.40 7.72
CA LEU A 155 -2.45 25.39 6.65
C LEU A 155 -2.92 26.79 7.11
N PRO A 156 -2.15 27.86 6.80
CA PRO A 156 -2.60 29.24 6.99
C PRO A 156 -3.90 29.52 6.20
N GLU A 157 -4.78 30.36 6.75
CA GLU A 157 -6.07 30.70 6.12
C GLU A 157 -5.89 31.34 4.73
N GLU A 158 -4.80 32.09 4.49
CA GLU A 158 -4.50 32.64 3.15
C GLU A 158 -4.16 31.56 2.12
N ALA A 159 -3.66 30.39 2.54
CA ALA A 159 -3.31 29.29 1.66
C ALA A 159 -4.52 28.39 1.37
N LYS A 160 -5.49 28.26 2.27
CA LYS A 160 -6.65 27.34 2.10
C LYS A 160 -7.50 27.64 0.86
N THR A 161 -7.65 28.90 0.50
CA THR A 161 -8.48 29.33 -0.65
C THR A 161 -7.77 29.18 -2.00
N MET A 162 -6.43 29.28 -2.05
CA MET A 162 -5.64 28.96 -3.26
C MET A 162 -5.19 27.51 -3.34
N ALA A 163 -5.13 26.80 -2.20
CA ALA A 163 -4.64 25.44 -2.12
C ALA A 163 -5.73 24.38 -2.30
N GLY A 164 -7.03 24.70 -2.38
CA GLY A 164 -8.09 23.69 -2.56
C GLY A 164 -7.81 22.68 -3.69
N PRO A 165 -7.54 23.12 -4.92
CA PRO A 165 -7.18 22.22 -6.03
C PRO A 165 -5.84 21.50 -5.82
N LEU A 166 -4.85 22.18 -5.23
CA LEU A 166 -3.52 21.62 -4.95
C LEU A 166 -3.56 20.56 -3.84
N MET A 167 -4.42 20.73 -2.85
CA MET A 167 -4.66 19.82 -1.72
C MET A 167 -5.40 18.58 -2.20
N ALA A 168 -6.42 18.72 -3.05
CA ALA A 168 -7.09 17.57 -3.65
C ALA A 168 -6.10 16.69 -4.45
N MET A 169 -5.22 17.33 -5.22
CA MET A 169 -4.14 16.64 -5.94
C MET A 169 -3.14 15.97 -4.97
N MET A 170 -2.79 16.62 -3.86
CA MET A 170 -1.89 16.07 -2.86
C MET A 170 -2.50 14.89 -2.11
N THR A 171 -3.78 14.95 -1.72
CA THR A 171 -4.50 13.83 -1.10
C THR A 171 -4.61 12.65 -2.06
N GLN A 172 -4.85 12.89 -3.35
CA GLN A 172 -4.86 11.85 -4.37
C GLN A 172 -3.48 11.19 -4.54
N MET A 173 -2.41 11.99 -4.57
CA MET A 173 -1.03 11.50 -4.63
C MET A 173 -0.64 10.72 -3.36
N GLY A 174 -1.06 11.19 -2.18
CA GLY A 174 -0.89 10.50 -0.91
C GLY A 174 -1.62 9.16 -0.89
N GLY A 175 -2.87 9.11 -1.36
CA GLY A 175 -3.64 7.88 -1.45
C GLY A 175 -3.01 6.85 -2.39
N MET A 176 -2.37 7.29 -3.48
CA MET A 176 -1.58 6.41 -4.36
C MET A 176 -0.31 5.90 -3.68
N ALA A 177 0.42 6.75 -2.94
CA ALA A 177 1.64 6.35 -2.23
C ALA A 177 1.36 5.37 -1.08
N PHE A 178 0.28 5.59 -0.31
CA PHE A 178 -0.17 4.62 0.69
C PHE A 178 -0.65 3.33 0.05
N GLY A 179 -1.39 3.42 -1.06
CA GLY A 179 -1.81 2.25 -1.83
C GLY A 179 -0.63 1.42 -2.35
N SER A 180 0.45 2.04 -2.81
CA SER A 180 1.62 1.30 -3.28
C SER A 180 2.41 0.63 -2.17
N GLN A 181 2.61 1.31 -1.03
CA GLN A 181 3.25 0.72 0.14
C GLN A 181 2.42 -0.43 0.72
N LEU A 182 1.10 -0.26 0.81
CA LEU A 182 0.21 -1.33 1.24
C LEU A 182 0.27 -2.52 0.26
N GLY A 183 0.26 -2.28 -1.05
CA GLY A 183 0.39 -3.33 -2.05
C GLY A 183 1.70 -4.12 -1.94
N GLN A 184 2.81 -3.45 -1.66
CA GLN A 184 4.10 -4.12 -1.43
C GLN A 184 4.16 -4.89 -0.10
N ALA A 185 3.46 -4.42 0.93
CA ALA A 185 3.42 -5.08 2.23
C ALA A 185 2.45 -6.28 2.27
N LEU A 186 1.40 -6.26 1.44
CA LEU A 186 0.41 -7.33 1.33
C LEU A 186 0.80 -8.41 0.30
N GLY A 187 1.59 -8.06 -0.70
CA GLY A 187 2.02 -8.96 -1.76
C GLY A 187 3.37 -9.63 -1.50
#